data_AF-A0A7G3UKE3-F1
#
_entry.id   AF-A0A7G3UKE3-F1
#
_cell.length_a   1.000
_cell.length_b   1.000
_cell.length_c   1.000
_cell.angle_alpha   90.00
_cell.angle_beta   90.00
_cell.angle_gamma   90.00
#
_symmetry.space_group_name_H-M   'P 1'
#
loop_
_entity.id
_entity.type
_entity.pdbx_description
1 polymer ?
#
loop_
_entity_poly.entity_id
_entity_poly.type
_entity_poly.pdbx_seq_one_letter_code
_entity_poly.pdbx_strand_id
1 'polypeptide(L)'
;MTSGRGRGLRRDAEANRERLVAAAREVFAERGLGAPLDDIARRAGVNIATLYRRFPDRDSLVEAVLADRLDDLAELAEQALRRSDPWDGFQWFVERACAMQAADRGVTEAFTACFPGSPGMEEPRTRALTALDTLIGRACEQGRLRPGVTSGDVMLFLMANAGVLRATRDAAPGAWKRLVALLVEACRADGERGGVPLPPAVTPGELHDAMVSARPLR
;
A
#
# COMPACT_ATOMS: atom_id res chain seq x y z
N MET A 1 5.92 -7.12 -45.56
CA MET A 1 6.58 -7.66 -44.36
C MET A 1 7.14 -6.54 -43.47
N THR A 2 6.30 -5.79 -42.76
CA THR A 2 6.74 -4.62 -41.92
C THR A 2 6.13 -4.64 -40.51
N SER A 3 5.94 -5.82 -39.91
CA SER A 3 5.30 -5.97 -38.59
C SER A 3 6.27 -6.33 -37.43
N GLY A 4 7.58 -6.17 -37.63
CA GLY A 4 8.62 -6.52 -36.64
C GLY A 4 9.13 -5.34 -35.79
N ARG A 5 9.35 -4.16 -36.38
CA ARG A 5 9.93 -3.00 -35.68
C ARG A 5 9.02 -2.38 -34.61
N GLY A 6 7.70 -2.35 -34.84
CA GLY A 6 6.74 -1.78 -33.88
C GLY A 6 6.54 -2.62 -32.61
N ARG A 7 6.77 -3.94 -32.68
CA ARG A 7 6.71 -4.83 -31.50
C ARG A 7 7.98 -4.77 -30.64
N GLY A 8 9.15 -4.64 -31.26
CA GLY A 8 10.41 -4.43 -30.55
C GLY A 8 10.41 -3.12 -29.75
N LEU A 9 10.04 -2.01 -30.39
CA LEU A 9 9.99 -0.69 -29.75
C LEU A 9 9.00 -0.61 -28.57
N ARG A 10 7.87 -1.34 -28.63
CA ARG A 10 6.92 -1.42 -27.51
C ARG A 10 7.47 -2.22 -26.33
N ARG A 11 8.17 -3.34 -26.58
CA ARG A 11 8.83 -4.11 -25.51
C ARG A 11 9.95 -3.31 -24.86
N ASP A 12 10.74 -2.59 -25.64
CA ASP A 12 11.81 -1.73 -25.11
C ASP A 12 11.25 -0.56 -24.30
N ALA A 13 10.13 0.04 -24.75
CA ALA A 13 9.45 1.11 -24.02
C ALA A 13 8.82 0.63 -22.70
N GLU A 14 8.33 -0.61 -22.65
CA GLU A 14 7.79 -1.20 -21.42
C GLU A 14 8.90 -1.59 -20.45
N ALA A 15 9.97 -2.25 -20.92
CA ALA A 15 11.15 -2.56 -20.11
C ALA A 15 11.80 -1.28 -19.55
N ASN A 16 11.81 -0.19 -20.32
CA ASN A 16 12.28 1.11 -19.82
C ASN A 16 11.36 1.70 -18.74
N ARG A 17 10.05 1.46 -18.84
CA ARG A 17 9.09 1.87 -17.79
C ARG A 17 9.35 1.11 -16.51
N GLU A 18 9.44 -0.21 -16.59
CA GLU A 18 9.70 -1.08 -15.43
C GLU A 18 11.00 -0.69 -14.73
N ARG A 19 12.09 -0.45 -15.49
CA ARG A 19 13.35 0.04 -14.92
C ARG A 19 13.23 1.39 -14.21
N LEU A 20 12.47 2.33 -14.79
CA LEU A 20 12.21 3.62 -14.17
C LEU A 20 11.38 3.50 -12.89
N VAL A 21 10.34 2.67 -12.89
CA VAL A 21 9.50 2.41 -11.72
C VAL A 21 10.31 1.74 -10.61
N ALA A 22 11.12 0.72 -10.93
CA ALA A 22 11.99 0.06 -9.97
C ALA A 22 13.01 1.04 -9.34
N ALA A 23 13.66 1.87 -10.16
CA ALA A 23 14.58 2.88 -9.66
C ALA A 23 13.87 3.94 -8.79
N ALA A 24 12.67 4.36 -9.19
CA ALA A 24 11.87 5.30 -8.41
C ALA A 24 11.45 4.71 -7.07
N ARG A 25 11.05 3.44 -7.04
CA ARG A 25 10.72 2.68 -5.82
C ARG A 25 11.87 2.70 -4.82
N GLU A 26 13.09 2.40 -5.25
CA GLU A 26 14.27 2.46 -4.39
C GLU A 26 14.55 3.88 -3.86
N VAL A 27 14.55 4.87 -4.75
CA VAL A 27 14.85 6.25 -4.38
C VAL A 27 13.80 6.83 -3.43
N PHE A 28 12.51 6.55 -3.66
CA PHE A 28 11.43 6.98 -2.78
C PHE A 28 11.46 6.24 -1.44
N ALA A 29 11.85 4.96 -1.40
CA ALA A 29 12.02 4.25 -0.14
C ALA A 29 13.09 4.91 0.76
N GLU A 30 14.19 5.34 0.16
CA GLU A 30 15.32 5.99 0.86
C GLU A 30 15.01 7.45 1.26
N ARG A 31 14.39 8.22 0.34
CA ARG A 31 14.35 9.70 0.41
C ARG A 31 12.95 10.29 0.49
N GLY A 32 11.89 9.47 0.43
CA GLY A 32 10.50 9.93 0.34
C GLY A 32 10.11 10.40 -1.06
N LEU A 33 8.84 10.77 -1.24
CA LEU A 33 8.25 11.16 -2.53
C LEU A 33 8.79 12.51 -3.04
N GLY A 34 9.40 13.30 -2.17
CA GLY A 34 10.06 14.57 -2.50
C GLY A 34 11.41 14.43 -3.21
N ALA A 35 11.89 13.21 -3.45
CA ALA A 35 13.19 12.99 -4.07
C ALA A 35 13.34 13.68 -5.46
N PRO A 36 14.54 14.14 -5.82
CA PRO A 36 14.81 14.69 -7.15
C PRO A 36 14.62 13.62 -8.25
N LEU A 37 13.89 13.97 -9.32
CA LEU A 37 13.71 13.05 -10.47
C LEU A 37 15.05 12.73 -11.17
N ASP A 38 16.03 13.62 -11.08
CA ASP A 38 17.39 13.37 -11.59
C ASP A 38 18.08 12.20 -10.87
N ASP A 39 17.84 12.02 -9.57
CA ASP A 39 18.38 10.89 -8.82
C ASP A 39 17.78 9.57 -9.32
N ILE A 40 16.49 9.59 -9.67
CA ILE A 40 15.77 8.45 -10.23
C ILE A 40 16.28 8.12 -11.63
N ALA A 41 16.41 9.12 -12.51
CA ALA A 41 16.92 8.93 -13.86
C ALA A 41 18.35 8.35 -13.83
N ARG A 42 19.20 8.88 -12.95
CA ARG A 42 20.56 8.39 -12.73
C ARG A 42 20.57 6.94 -12.23
N ARG A 43 19.72 6.60 -11.25
CA ARG A 43 19.57 5.23 -10.73
C ARG A 43 19.10 4.25 -11.81
N ALA A 44 18.14 4.65 -12.64
CA ALA A 44 17.63 3.84 -13.75
C ALA A 44 18.61 3.71 -14.93
N GLY A 45 19.71 4.48 -14.93
CA GLY A 45 20.66 4.53 -16.03
C GLY A 45 20.06 5.13 -17.30
N VAL A 46 19.17 6.11 -17.18
CA VAL A 46 18.52 6.78 -18.32
C VAL A 46 18.68 8.29 -18.27
N ASN A 47 18.58 8.94 -19.43
CA ASN A 47 18.55 10.40 -19.51
C ASN A 47 17.23 10.94 -18.91
N ILE A 48 17.29 12.05 -18.17
CA ILE A 48 16.12 12.71 -17.58
C ILE A 48 15.02 13.05 -18.61
N ALA A 49 15.38 13.38 -19.86
CA ALA A 49 14.42 13.59 -20.94
C ALA A 49 13.62 12.31 -21.28
N THR A 50 14.21 11.13 -21.08
CA THR A 50 13.51 9.84 -21.25
C THR A 50 12.55 9.58 -20.10
N LEU A 51 12.91 9.98 -18.86
CA LEU A 51 12.00 9.94 -17.72
C LEU A 51 10.78 10.82 -17.99
N TYR A 52 10.98 12.10 -18.33
CA TYR A 52 9.86 13.03 -18.61
C TYR A 52 8.99 12.59 -19.80
N ARG A 53 9.57 11.96 -20.82
CA ARG A 53 8.78 11.41 -21.94
C ARG A 53 7.86 10.27 -21.50
N ARG A 54 8.23 9.51 -20.46
CA ARG A 54 7.44 8.38 -19.94
C ARG A 54 6.51 8.79 -18.80
N PHE A 55 6.96 9.71 -17.97
CA PHE A 55 6.27 10.25 -16.80
C PHE A 55 6.31 11.78 -16.90
N PRO A 56 5.29 12.41 -17.53
CA PRO A 56 5.28 13.85 -17.79
C PRO A 56 5.42 14.71 -16.54
N ASP A 57 4.94 14.20 -15.41
CA ASP A 57 5.02 14.85 -14.11
C ASP A 57 5.36 13.84 -12.99
N ARG A 58 5.70 14.39 -11.81
CA ARG A 58 6.03 13.58 -10.63
C ARG A 58 4.85 12.72 -10.20
N ASP A 59 3.62 13.24 -10.28
CA ASP A 59 2.43 12.53 -9.81
C ASP A 59 2.26 11.23 -10.63
N SER A 60 2.45 11.27 -11.95
CA SER A 60 2.38 10.10 -12.83
C SER A 60 3.44 9.02 -12.51
N LEU A 61 4.64 9.42 -12.07
CA LEU A 61 5.68 8.47 -11.62
C LEU A 61 5.33 7.88 -10.25
N VAL A 62 4.85 8.72 -9.33
CA VAL A 62 4.41 8.27 -8.01
C VAL A 62 3.27 7.28 -8.14
N GLU A 63 2.24 7.58 -8.94
CA GLU A 63 1.13 6.67 -9.23
C GLU A 63 1.61 5.31 -9.75
N ALA A 64 2.56 5.29 -10.68
CA ALA A 64 3.11 4.04 -11.21
C ALA A 64 3.85 3.22 -10.15
N VAL A 65 4.59 3.88 -9.23
CA VAL A 65 5.22 3.21 -8.09
C VAL A 65 4.16 2.72 -7.08
N LEU A 66 3.10 3.48 -6.85
CA LEU A 66 2.04 3.09 -5.92
C LEU A 66 1.19 1.93 -6.44
N ALA A 67 0.96 1.84 -7.75
CA ALA A 67 0.34 0.68 -8.36
C ALA A 67 1.14 -0.60 -8.06
N ASP A 68 2.46 -0.55 -8.26
CA ASP A 68 3.38 -1.67 -7.94
C ASP A 68 3.38 -2.03 -6.44
N ARG A 69 3.22 -1.04 -5.56
CA ARG A 69 3.09 -1.26 -4.10
C ARG A 69 1.73 -1.82 -3.69
N LEU A 70 0.66 -1.48 -4.41
CA LEU A 70 -0.64 -2.11 -4.22
C LEU A 70 -0.61 -3.57 -4.70
N ASP A 71 0.12 -3.86 -5.78
CA ASP A 71 0.40 -5.23 -6.21
C ASP A 71 1.14 -6.02 -5.12
N ASP A 72 2.21 -5.47 -4.52
CA ASP A 72 2.89 -6.09 -3.37
C ASP A 72 1.89 -6.41 -2.23
N LEU A 73 0.96 -5.49 -1.95
CA LEU A 73 -0.04 -5.66 -0.88
C LEU A 73 -1.09 -6.72 -1.24
N ALA A 74 -1.52 -6.77 -2.50
CA ALA A 74 -2.41 -7.81 -2.99
C ALA A 74 -1.76 -9.19 -2.86
N GLU A 75 -0.50 -9.31 -3.26
CA GLU A 75 0.27 -10.53 -3.08
C GLU A 75 0.34 -10.93 -1.61
N LEU A 76 0.65 -10.00 -0.69
CA LEU A 76 0.63 -10.25 0.76
C LEU A 76 -0.72 -10.81 1.23
N ALA A 77 -1.83 -10.21 0.82
CA ALA A 77 -3.16 -10.70 1.19
C ALA A 77 -3.40 -12.14 0.67
N GLU A 78 -2.97 -12.44 -0.55
CA GLU A 78 -3.05 -13.79 -1.11
C GLU A 78 -2.12 -14.79 -0.38
N GLN A 79 -0.93 -14.38 0.09
CA GLN A 79 -0.08 -15.27 0.89
C GLN A 79 -0.71 -15.55 2.25
N ALA A 80 -1.34 -14.54 2.86
CA ALA A 80 -2.07 -14.70 4.11
C ALA A 80 -3.21 -15.72 4.00
N LEU A 81 -3.93 -15.72 2.86
CA LEU A 81 -4.99 -16.70 2.58
C LEU A 81 -4.49 -18.15 2.45
N ARG A 82 -3.20 -18.36 2.15
CA ARG A 82 -2.59 -19.69 2.06
C ARG A 82 -2.18 -20.26 3.41
N ARG A 83 -2.30 -19.47 4.50
CA ARG A 83 -1.97 -19.91 5.86
C ARG A 83 -3.09 -20.81 6.38
N SER A 84 -2.72 -21.83 7.15
CA SER A 84 -3.66 -22.86 7.63
C SER A 84 -4.64 -22.33 8.67
N ASP A 85 -4.21 -21.39 9.51
CA ASP A 85 -5.06 -20.68 10.46
C ASP A 85 -5.37 -19.28 9.87
N PRO A 86 -6.64 -18.98 9.52
CA PRO A 86 -7.06 -17.67 9.04
C PRO A 86 -6.73 -16.51 9.99
N TRP A 87 -6.77 -16.75 11.31
CA TRP A 87 -6.37 -15.74 12.28
C TRP A 87 -4.88 -15.42 12.18
N ASP A 88 -4.01 -16.43 12.17
CA ASP A 88 -2.58 -16.24 11.93
C ASP A 88 -2.33 -15.58 10.56
N GLY A 89 -3.20 -15.86 9.58
CA GLY A 89 -3.26 -15.18 8.29
C GLY A 89 -3.45 -13.67 8.42
N PHE A 90 -4.50 -13.27 9.12
CA PHE A 90 -4.83 -11.86 9.38
C PHE A 90 -3.71 -11.14 10.14
N GLN A 91 -3.22 -11.73 11.24
CA GLN A 91 -2.11 -11.15 12.02
C GLN A 91 -0.88 -10.93 11.14
N TRP A 92 -0.49 -11.96 10.38
CA TRP A 92 0.66 -11.89 9.49
C TRP A 92 0.48 -10.82 8.42
N PHE A 93 -0.71 -10.70 7.83
CA PHE A 93 -0.99 -9.66 6.83
C PHE A 93 -0.80 -8.25 7.40
N VAL A 94 -1.45 -7.95 8.53
CA VAL A 94 -1.38 -6.62 9.17
C VAL A 94 0.05 -6.29 9.57
N GLU A 95 0.77 -7.23 10.17
CA GLU A 95 2.18 -7.05 10.54
C GLU A 95 3.08 -6.78 9.33
N ARG A 96 2.90 -7.54 8.24
CA ARG A 96 3.71 -7.38 7.02
C ARG A 96 3.40 -6.10 6.27
N ALA A 97 2.12 -5.71 6.18
CA ALA A 97 1.72 -4.47 5.55
C ALA A 97 2.28 -3.25 6.32
N CYS A 98 2.19 -3.25 7.65
CA CYS A 98 2.77 -2.20 8.48
C CYS A 98 4.31 -2.20 8.47
N ALA A 99 4.94 -3.38 8.40
CA ALA A 99 6.40 -3.49 8.24
C ALA A 99 6.87 -2.96 6.89
N MET A 100 6.08 -3.16 5.82
CA MET A 100 6.36 -2.60 4.49
C MET A 100 6.35 -1.06 4.54
N GLN A 101 5.38 -0.44 5.23
CA GLN A 101 5.41 1.01 5.46
C GLN A 101 6.66 1.42 6.24
N ALA A 102 6.99 0.72 7.33
CA ALA A 102 8.14 1.05 8.16
C ALA A 102 9.49 0.98 7.42
N ALA A 103 9.58 0.13 6.40
CA ALA A 103 10.78 -0.04 5.59
C ALA A 103 10.87 0.93 4.39
N ASP A 104 9.76 1.60 4.03
CA ASP A 104 9.68 2.44 2.83
C ASP A 104 9.04 3.81 3.15
N ARG A 105 9.86 4.86 3.09
CA ARG A 105 9.42 6.24 3.36
C ARG A 105 8.43 6.73 2.31
N GLY A 106 8.60 6.35 1.05
CA GLY A 106 7.71 6.71 -0.04
C GLY A 106 6.32 6.10 0.13
N VAL A 107 6.25 4.83 0.53
CA VAL A 107 5.00 4.16 0.89
C VAL A 107 4.35 4.84 2.09
N THR A 108 5.11 5.08 3.18
CA THR A 108 4.60 5.80 4.35
C THR A 108 3.98 7.14 3.97
N GLU A 109 4.70 7.93 3.17
CA GLU A 109 4.24 9.25 2.70
C GLU A 109 3.01 9.13 1.80
N ALA A 110 2.94 8.13 0.93
CA ALA A 110 1.80 7.94 0.04
C ALA A 110 0.48 7.65 0.76
N PHE A 111 0.52 6.85 1.83
CA PHE A 111 -0.66 6.62 2.68
C PHE A 111 -1.14 7.90 3.38
N THR A 112 -0.24 8.86 3.63
CA THR A 112 -0.61 10.17 4.21
C THR A 112 -0.97 11.23 3.17
N ALA A 113 -0.36 11.18 1.99
CA ALA A 113 -0.45 12.19 0.94
C ALA A 113 -1.69 12.03 0.04
N CYS A 114 -2.47 10.98 0.26
CA CYS A 114 -3.78 10.79 -0.34
C CYS A 114 -3.78 10.84 -1.87
N PHE A 115 -3.28 9.79 -2.52
CA PHE A 115 -3.28 9.67 -3.98
C PHE A 115 -4.58 9.03 -4.50
N PRO A 116 -5.48 9.79 -5.17
CA PRO A 116 -6.63 9.21 -5.85
C PRO A 116 -6.23 8.29 -7.01
N GLY A 117 -6.86 7.12 -7.09
CA GLY A 117 -7.74 6.77 -8.23
C GLY A 117 -7.15 6.77 -9.64
N SER A 118 -5.84 6.56 -9.79
CA SER A 118 -5.26 6.30 -11.10
C SER A 118 -5.83 4.99 -11.66
N PRO A 119 -6.24 4.92 -12.94
CA PRO A 119 -6.78 3.70 -13.54
C PRO A 119 -5.87 2.47 -13.36
N GLY A 120 -4.55 2.68 -13.27
CA GLY A 120 -3.58 1.60 -13.04
C GLY A 120 -3.59 1.04 -11.62
N MET A 121 -4.24 1.70 -10.66
CA MET A 121 -4.33 1.26 -9.26
C MET A 121 -5.63 0.51 -8.94
N GLU A 122 -6.64 0.59 -9.80
CA GLU A 122 -7.98 0.03 -9.50
C GLU A 122 -7.98 -1.50 -9.44
N GLU A 123 -7.36 -2.16 -10.42
CA GLU A 123 -7.23 -3.63 -10.43
C GLU A 123 -6.45 -4.16 -9.22
N PRO A 124 -5.21 -3.71 -8.93
CA PRO A 124 -4.47 -4.22 -7.77
C PRO A 124 -5.15 -3.88 -6.44
N ARG A 125 -5.78 -2.71 -6.33
CA ARG A 125 -6.60 -2.34 -5.16
C ARG A 125 -7.75 -3.33 -4.98
N THR A 126 -8.53 -3.59 -6.03
CA THR A 126 -9.67 -4.51 -5.98
C THR A 126 -9.22 -5.91 -5.60
N ARG A 127 -8.10 -6.38 -6.16
CA ARG A 127 -7.50 -7.67 -5.84
C ARG A 127 -7.10 -7.76 -4.36
N ALA A 128 -6.40 -6.75 -3.85
CA ALA A 128 -5.99 -6.68 -2.45
C ALA A 128 -7.19 -6.67 -1.48
N LEU A 129 -8.19 -5.82 -1.76
CA LEU A 129 -9.39 -5.72 -0.92
C LEU A 129 -10.19 -7.02 -0.93
N THR A 130 -10.38 -7.63 -2.10
CA THR A 130 -11.10 -8.92 -2.22
C THR A 130 -10.42 -10.04 -1.42
N ALA A 131 -9.09 -10.13 -1.52
CA ALA A 131 -8.31 -11.11 -0.77
C ALA A 131 -8.38 -10.85 0.75
N LEU A 132 -8.30 -9.58 1.15
CA LEU A 132 -8.41 -9.18 2.55
C LEU A 132 -9.80 -9.43 3.14
N ASP A 133 -10.86 -9.10 2.40
CA ASP A 133 -12.25 -9.36 2.82
C ASP A 133 -12.49 -10.87 2.98
N THR A 134 -11.94 -11.69 2.07
CA THR A 134 -11.98 -13.16 2.19
C THR A 134 -11.25 -13.65 3.45
N LEU A 135 -10.09 -13.07 3.75
CA LEU A 135 -9.29 -13.43 4.93
C LEU A 135 -10.02 -13.07 6.22
N ILE A 136 -10.58 -11.86 6.28
CA ILE A 136 -11.40 -11.37 7.40
C ILE A 136 -12.61 -12.27 7.60
N GLY A 137 -13.34 -12.60 6.52
CA GLY A 137 -14.49 -13.51 6.57
C GLY A 137 -14.13 -14.85 7.20
N ARG A 138 -13.06 -15.51 6.72
CA ARG A 138 -12.59 -16.80 7.27
C ARG A 138 -12.19 -16.72 8.74
N ALA A 139 -11.49 -15.66 9.15
CA ALA A 139 -11.06 -15.48 10.54
C ALA A 139 -12.24 -15.17 11.49
N CYS A 140 -13.26 -14.47 10.99
CA CYS A 140 -14.52 -14.24 11.69
C CYS A 140 -15.33 -15.52 11.85
N GLU A 141 -15.48 -16.32 10.79
CA GLU A 141 -16.18 -17.61 10.80
C GLU A 141 -15.57 -18.61 11.81
N GLN A 142 -14.25 -18.57 11.96
CA GLN A 142 -13.50 -19.37 12.95
C GLN A 142 -13.68 -18.86 14.40
N GLY A 143 -14.30 -17.68 14.59
CA GLY A 143 -14.51 -17.07 15.90
C GLY A 143 -13.22 -16.58 16.57
N ARG A 144 -12.16 -16.33 15.79
CA ARG A 144 -10.88 -15.79 16.29
C ARG A 144 -10.76 -14.28 16.06
N LEU A 145 -11.32 -13.78 14.96
CA LEU A 145 -11.47 -12.36 14.67
C LEU A 145 -12.84 -11.88 15.16
N ARG A 146 -12.87 -10.72 15.84
CA ARG A 146 -14.12 -10.17 16.38
C ARG A 146 -15.07 -9.78 15.24
N PRO A 147 -16.39 -9.98 15.41
CA PRO A 147 -17.37 -9.49 14.44
C PRO A 147 -17.30 -7.96 14.28
N GLY A 148 -17.55 -7.50 13.06
CA GLY A 148 -17.59 -6.08 12.71
C GLY A 148 -16.25 -5.48 12.25
N VAL A 149 -15.15 -6.24 12.30
CA VAL A 149 -13.89 -5.84 11.64
C VAL A 149 -14.04 -5.98 10.13
N THR A 150 -13.57 -4.98 9.40
CA THR A 150 -13.66 -4.85 7.93
C THR A 150 -12.32 -4.47 7.32
N SER A 151 -12.22 -4.54 5.99
CA SER A 151 -11.04 -4.04 5.26
C SER A 151 -10.84 -2.52 5.43
N GLY A 152 -11.91 -1.77 5.73
CA GLY A 152 -11.84 -0.36 6.12
C GLY A 152 -11.05 -0.12 7.41
N ASP A 153 -11.22 -0.98 8.42
CA ASP A 153 -10.45 -0.88 9.67
C ASP A 153 -8.96 -1.13 9.45
N VAL A 154 -8.63 -2.08 8.57
CA VAL A 154 -7.23 -2.34 8.21
C VAL A 154 -6.62 -1.14 7.47
N MET A 155 -7.39 -0.45 6.64
CA MET A 155 -6.95 0.79 6.02
C MET A 155 -6.71 1.90 7.07
N LEU A 156 -7.60 2.03 8.06
CA LEU A 156 -7.39 2.94 9.20
C LEU A 156 -6.12 2.58 9.99
N PHE A 157 -5.82 1.30 10.18
CA PHE A 157 -4.59 0.86 10.84
C PHE A 157 -3.35 1.30 10.05
N LEU A 158 -3.37 1.14 8.73
CA LEU A 158 -2.27 1.58 7.85
C LEU A 158 -2.10 3.11 7.87
N MET A 159 -3.19 3.87 7.94
CA MET A 159 -3.13 5.33 8.08
C MET A 159 -2.56 5.76 9.43
N ALA A 160 -3.03 5.15 10.53
CA ALA A 160 -2.53 5.41 11.88
C ALA A 160 -1.04 5.03 12.00
N ASN A 161 -0.65 3.89 11.44
CA ASN A 161 0.73 3.42 11.42
C ASN A 161 1.64 4.38 10.66
N ALA A 162 1.22 4.87 9.48
CA ALA A 162 1.96 5.88 8.73
C ALA A 162 2.14 7.19 9.53
N GLY A 163 1.11 7.63 10.26
CA GLY A 163 1.19 8.77 11.17
C GLY A 163 2.20 8.57 12.29
N VAL A 164 2.19 7.41 12.95
CA VAL A 164 3.17 7.05 14.00
C VAL A 164 4.58 6.98 13.43
N LEU A 165 4.79 6.31 12.29
CA LEU A 165 6.08 6.23 11.62
C LEU A 165 6.66 7.61 11.31
N ARG A 166 5.83 8.53 10.82
CA ARG A 166 6.24 9.92 10.55
C ARG A 166 6.61 10.67 11.84
N ALA A 167 5.78 10.57 12.87
CA ALA A 167 5.97 11.32 14.11
C ALA A 167 7.12 10.80 14.99
N THR A 168 7.42 9.50 14.92
CA THR A 168 8.38 8.83 15.81
C THR A 168 9.71 8.47 15.15
N ARG A 169 9.88 8.79 13.86
CA ARG A 169 11.04 8.40 13.02
C ARG A 169 12.40 8.56 13.72
N ASP A 170 12.64 9.70 14.37
CA ASP A 170 13.98 10.05 14.85
C ASP A 170 14.26 9.52 16.27
N ALA A 171 13.23 9.45 17.12
CA ALA A 171 13.39 9.13 18.54
C ALA A 171 12.91 7.72 18.91
N ALA A 172 11.95 7.16 18.18
CA ALA A 172 11.35 5.86 18.46
C ALA A 172 10.91 5.13 17.17
N PRO A 173 11.84 4.82 16.23
CA PRO A 173 11.52 4.20 14.95
C PRO A 173 10.87 2.80 15.07
N GLY A 174 10.88 2.19 16.26
CA GLY A 174 10.21 0.93 16.55
C GLY A 174 8.80 1.06 17.13
N ALA A 175 8.29 2.27 17.39
CA ALA A 175 7.00 2.49 18.07
C ALA A 175 5.82 1.85 17.34
N TRP A 176 5.89 1.80 16.02
CA TRP A 176 4.90 1.16 15.16
C TRP A 176 4.65 -0.31 15.53
N LYS A 177 5.68 -1.07 15.95
CA LYS A 177 5.54 -2.48 16.35
C LYS A 177 4.59 -2.62 17.54
N ARG A 178 4.69 -1.68 18.49
CA ARG A 178 3.82 -1.66 19.67
C ARG A 178 2.38 -1.32 19.29
N LEU A 179 2.19 -0.34 18.40
CA LEU A 179 0.88 0.02 17.87
C LEU A 179 0.23 -1.18 17.18
N VAL A 180 0.93 -1.82 16.24
CA VAL A 180 0.40 -2.97 15.48
C VAL A 180 0.01 -4.11 16.41
N ALA A 181 0.85 -4.45 17.39
CA ALA A 181 0.51 -5.49 18.36
C ALA A 181 -0.77 -5.17 19.16
N LEU A 182 -0.99 -3.90 19.53
CA LEU A 182 -2.22 -3.47 20.21
C LEU A 182 -3.44 -3.55 19.30
N LEU A 183 -3.31 -3.10 18.04
CA LEU A 183 -4.41 -3.12 17.07
C LEU A 183 -4.83 -4.54 16.74
N VAL A 184 -3.86 -5.43 16.49
CA VAL A 184 -4.12 -6.85 16.24
C VAL A 184 -4.81 -7.50 17.43
N GLU A 185 -4.34 -7.25 18.65
CA GLU A 185 -4.99 -7.80 19.85
C GLU A 185 -6.42 -7.25 20.02
N ALA A 186 -6.67 -5.98 19.73
CA ALA A 186 -8.00 -5.38 19.81
C ALA A 186 -9.00 -5.95 18.78
N CYS A 187 -8.50 -6.61 17.73
CA CYS A 187 -9.31 -7.33 16.74
C CYS A 187 -9.63 -8.77 17.18
N ARG A 188 -8.98 -9.31 18.21
CA ARG A 188 -9.23 -10.68 18.66
C ARG A 188 -10.64 -10.80 19.21
N ALA A 189 -11.30 -11.92 18.90
CA ALA A 189 -12.60 -12.23 19.46
C ALA A 189 -12.47 -12.63 20.94
N ASP A 190 -13.07 -11.84 21.83
CA ASP A 190 -13.10 -12.08 23.27
C ASP A 190 -14.24 -13.02 23.69
N GLY A 191 -14.36 -14.19 23.05
CA GLY A 191 -15.29 -15.26 23.45
C GLY A 191 -16.67 -14.77 23.94
N GLU A 192 -17.01 -15.04 25.22
CA GLU A 192 -18.31 -14.74 25.85
C GLU A 192 -18.55 -13.26 26.22
N ARG A 193 -17.51 -12.42 26.23
CA ARG A 193 -17.69 -10.98 26.46
C ARG A 193 -17.95 -10.36 25.10
N GLY A 194 -19.22 -10.27 24.73
CA GLY A 194 -19.66 -9.40 23.65
C GLY A 194 -19.08 -8.01 23.88
N GLY A 195 -17.94 -7.74 23.25
CA GLY A 195 -17.21 -6.50 23.44
C GLY A 195 -18.08 -5.31 23.06
N VAL A 196 -17.65 -4.10 23.44
CA VAL A 196 -18.37 -2.88 23.02
C VAL A 196 -18.55 -2.94 21.49
N PRO A 197 -19.79 -2.86 20.98
CA PRO A 197 -20.05 -2.87 19.55
C PRO A 197 -19.21 -1.79 18.87
N LEU A 198 -18.58 -2.14 17.75
CA LEU A 198 -17.89 -1.14 16.95
C LEU A 198 -18.93 -0.17 16.36
N PRO A 199 -18.58 1.12 16.22
CA PRO A 199 -19.32 2.02 15.35
C PRO A 199 -19.42 1.44 13.93
N PRO A 200 -20.33 1.97 13.09
CA PRO A 200 -20.40 1.58 11.68
C PRO A 200 -19.02 1.65 11.03
N ALA A 201 -18.68 0.57 10.31
CA ALA A 201 -17.41 0.50 9.59
C ALA A 201 -17.36 1.59 8.51
N VAL A 202 -16.19 2.21 8.38
CA VAL A 202 -15.92 3.11 7.26
C VAL A 202 -15.64 2.27 6.03
N THR A 203 -16.32 2.56 4.93
CA THR A 203 -16.11 1.84 3.68
C THR A 203 -14.78 2.25 3.03
N PRO A 204 -14.16 1.36 2.24
CA PRO A 204 -12.99 1.74 1.42
C PRO A 204 -13.26 2.94 0.50
N GLY A 205 -14.49 3.10 0.01
CA GLY A 205 -14.92 4.25 -0.79
C GLY A 205 -14.94 5.55 0.00
N GLU A 206 -15.52 5.56 1.20
CA GLU A 206 -15.52 6.75 2.07
C GLU A 206 -14.10 7.16 2.47
N LEU A 207 -13.22 6.20 2.78
CA LEU A 207 -11.81 6.47 3.05
C LEU A 207 -11.11 7.05 1.82
N HIS A 208 -11.37 6.48 0.65
CA HIS A 208 -10.85 7.01 -0.59
C HIS A 208 -11.28 8.47 -0.81
N ASP A 209 -12.57 8.77 -0.72
CA ASP A 209 -13.11 10.11 -0.91
C ASP A 209 -12.57 11.12 0.12
N ALA A 210 -12.45 10.69 1.38
CA ALA A 210 -11.86 11.50 2.45
C ALA A 210 -10.39 11.82 2.17
N MET A 211 -9.63 10.84 1.67
CA MET A 211 -8.24 11.03 1.26
C MET A 211 -8.16 12.06 0.13
N VAL A 212 -8.95 11.89 -0.94
CA VAL A 212 -8.97 12.84 -2.08
C VAL A 212 -9.25 14.27 -1.61
N SER A 213 -10.18 14.43 -0.69
CA SER A 213 -10.61 15.74 -0.17
C SER A 213 -9.59 16.40 0.77
N ALA A 214 -8.71 15.62 1.41
CA ALA A 214 -7.72 16.11 2.38
C ALA A 214 -6.43 16.66 1.73
N ARG A 215 -6.30 16.61 0.40
CA ARG A 215 -5.12 17.12 -0.31
C ARG A 215 -5.06 18.66 -0.13
N PRO A 216 -3.95 19.24 0.37
CA PRO A 216 -3.81 20.68 0.39
C PRO A 216 -3.94 21.22 -1.04
N LEU A 217 -4.78 22.24 -1.21
CA LEU A 217 -4.88 22.98 -2.47
C LEU A 217 -3.47 23.46 -2.85
N ARG A 218 -3.03 23.10 -4.05
CA ARG A 218 -1.69 23.40 -4.59
C ARG A 218 -1.35 24.87 -4.52
#